data_AF-A0A9P5LY87-F1
#
_entry.id   AF-A0A9P5LY87-F1
#
_cell.length_a   1.000
_cell.length_b   1.000
_cell.length_c   1.000
_cell.angle_alpha   90.00
_cell.angle_beta   90.00
_cell.angle_gamma   90.00
#
_symmetry.space_group_name_H-M   'P 1'
#
loop_
_entity.id
_entity.type
_entity.pdbx_description
1 polymer ?
#
loop_
_entity_poly.entity_id
_entity_poly.type
_entity_poly.pdbx_seq_one_letter_code
_entity_poly.pdbx_strand_id
1 'polypeptide(L)'
;MHNLTSRKLGGPSGILIPPYRILGKIEDQVWNPPTKDCAYVFCHMDLSQHNIIVDPVTLKIKAIIDFECSGFWPAQFDFPFHTRLGPSVAREGGIDDTDELLKFLTSHADATFTIA
;
A
#
# COMPACT_ATOMS: atom_id res chain seq x y z
N MET A 1 9.77 5.59 1.92
CA MET A 1 10.32 6.26 0.72
C MET A 1 9.56 7.55 0.43
N HIS A 2 9.24 8.32 1.48
CA HIS A 2 8.13 9.27 1.43
C HIS A 2 8.45 10.64 0.82
N ASN A 3 9.70 10.85 0.38
CA ASN A 3 10.10 12.07 -0.30
C ASN A 3 9.65 12.14 -1.77
N LEU A 4 9.20 11.01 -2.34
CA LEU A 4 8.61 10.97 -3.67
C LEU A 4 7.08 11.05 -3.53
N THR A 5 6.48 12.08 -4.13
CA THR A 5 5.06 12.42 -3.95
C THR A 5 4.30 12.45 -5.27
N SER A 6 3.00 12.17 -5.22
CA SER A 6 2.10 12.27 -6.37
C SER A 6 0.69 12.67 -5.93
N ARG A 7 -0.10 13.19 -6.87
CA ARG A 7 -1.56 13.38 -6.72
C ARG A 7 -2.38 12.20 -7.22
N LYS A 8 -1.74 11.25 -7.91
CA LYS A 8 -2.36 10.05 -8.47
C LYS A 8 -1.98 8.84 -7.63
N LEU A 9 -2.95 7.96 -7.41
CA LEU A 9 -2.75 6.65 -6.77
C LEU A 9 -2.03 5.69 -7.71
N GLY A 10 -1.36 4.69 -7.14
CA GLY A 10 -0.80 3.55 -7.89
C GLY A 10 0.66 3.72 -8.27
N GLY A 11 1.19 2.77 -9.03
CA GLY A 11 2.59 2.76 -9.45
C GLY A 11 2.94 3.89 -10.43
N PRO A 12 4.22 4.03 -10.83
CA PRO A 12 4.65 5.04 -11.80
C PRO A 12 3.93 4.98 -13.16
N SER A 13 3.41 3.81 -13.53
CA SER A 13 2.60 3.58 -14.74
C SER A 13 1.10 3.83 -14.54
N GLY A 14 0.66 4.18 -13.33
CA GLY A 14 -0.76 4.29 -12.96
C GLY A 14 -1.45 2.95 -12.69
N ILE A 15 -0.74 1.82 -12.85
CA ILE A 15 -1.27 0.50 -12.50
C ILE A 15 -1.36 0.40 -10.97
N LEU A 16 -2.51 -0.06 -10.49
CA LEU A 16 -2.76 -0.32 -9.08
C LEU A 16 -2.71 -1.83 -8.84
N ILE A 17 -1.76 -2.27 -8.02
CA ILE A 17 -1.71 -3.64 -7.52
C ILE A 17 -2.02 -3.59 -6.02
N PRO A 18 -3.14 -4.18 -5.56
CA PRO A 18 -3.54 -4.15 -4.16
C PRO A 18 -2.59 -5.03 -3.31
N PRO A 19 -2.22 -4.60 -2.09
CA PRO A 19 -1.34 -5.39 -1.23
C PRO A 19 -2.01 -6.67 -0.74
N TYR A 20 -1.16 -7.67 -0.46
CA TYR A 20 -1.57 -9.02 -0.05
C TYR A 20 -2.65 -9.06 1.04
N ARG A 21 -2.58 -8.18 2.06
CA ARG A 21 -3.50 -8.21 3.21
C ARG A 21 -4.98 -7.95 2.86
N ILE A 22 -5.26 -7.35 1.70
CA ILE A 22 -6.63 -7.15 1.20
C ILE A 22 -7.00 -8.08 0.03
N LEU A 23 -6.05 -8.88 -0.46
CA LEU A 23 -6.32 -9.88 -1.50
C LEU A 23 -7.30 -10.92 -0.95
N GLY A 24 -8.37 -11.19 -1.71
CA GLY A 24 -9.41 -12.15 -1.33
C GLY A 24 -10.51 -11.61 -0.40
N LYS A 25 -10.51 -10.30 -0.11
CA LYS A 25 -11.60 -9.65 0.66
C LYS A 25 -12.78 -9.18 -0.20
N ILE A 26 -12.64 -9.17 -1.53
CA ILE A 26 -13.71 -8.83 -2.48
C ILE A 26 -13.79 -9.96 -3.50
N GLU A 27 -15.01 -10.44 -3.77
CA GLU A 27 -15.27 -11.52 -4.74
C GLU A 27 -14.95 -11.08 -6.18
N ASP A 28 -15.36 -9.86 -6.55
CA ASP A 28 -15.27 -9.39 -7.94
C ASP A 28 -13.93 -8.68 -8.27
N GLN A 29 -13.07 -8.44 -7.26
CA GLN A 29 -11.79 -7.73 -7.38
C GLN A 29 -11.85 -6.39 -8.15
N VAL A 30 -13.02 -5.75 -8.20
CA VAL A 30 -13.19 -4.43 -8.79
C VAL A 30 -12.81 -3.36 -7.77
N TRP A 31 -11.76 -2.60 -8.09
CA TRP A 31 -11.27 -1.50 -7.26
C TRP A 31 -11.79 -0.17 -7.81
N ASN A 32 -12.34 0.66 -6.93
CA ASN A 32 -12.83 2.00 -7.24
C ASN A 32 -12.06 3.02 -6.39
N PRO A 33 -10.76 3.23 -6.68
CA PRO A 33 -9.94 4.12 -5.86
C PRO A 33 -10.45 5.56 -5.93
N PRO A 34 -10.16 6.38 -4.90
CA PRO A 34 -10.61 7.77 -4.88
C PRO A 34 -10.02 8.54 -6.07
N THR A 35 -10.88 9.28 -6.76
CA THR A 35 -10.51 10.12 -7.90
C THR A 35 -10.02 11.51 -7.47
N LYS A 36 -10.17 11.85 -6.18
CA LYS A 36 -9.69 13.13 -5.64
C LYS A 36 -8.16 13.14 -5.60
N ASP A 37 -7.60 14.27 -6.01
CA ASP A 37 -6.21 14.62 -5.75
C ASP A 37 -5.96 14.61 -4.24
N CYS A 38 -5.17 13.66 -3.77
CA CYS A 38 -4.65 13.63 -2.39
C CYS A 38 -3.13 13.71 -2.42
N ALA A 39 -2.53 14.15 -1.33
CA ALA A 39 -1.08 14.09 -1.16
C ALA A 39 -0.68 12.64 -0.85
N TYR A 40 -0.27 11.89 -1.87
CA TYR A 40 0.25 10.53 -1.73
C TYR A 40 1.77 10.53 -1.73
N VAL A 41 2.34 9.57 -1.01
CA VAL A 41 3.78 9.33 -0.95
C VAL A 41 4.10 7.96 -1.51
N PHE A 42 5.33 7.76 -1.98
CA PHE A 42 5.74 6.47 -2.50
C PHE A 42 5.96 5.46 -1.36
N CYS A 43 5.14 4.41 -1.37
CA CYS A 43 5.05 3.36 -0.36
C CYS A 43 5.44 2.01 -0.97
N HIS A 44 6.02 1.11 -0.16
CA HIS A 44 6.37 -0.24 -0.61
C HIS A 44 5.15 -1.17 -0.64
N MET A 45 4.25 -0.98 0.34
CA MET A 45 3.04 -1.77 0.60
C MET A 45 3.26 -3.23 1.03
N ASP A 46 4.46 -3.78 0.84
CA ASP A 46 4.88 -5.10 1.35
C ASP A 46 6.31 -5.09 1.95
N LEU A 47 6.61 -4.18 2.88
CA LEU A 47 7.97 -4.05 3.44
C LEU A 47 8.25 -5.07 4.55
N SER A 48 8.14 -6.37 4.25
CA SER A 48 8.51 -7.46 5.16
C SER A 48 10.02 -7.69 5.18
N GLN A 49 10.53 -8.44 6.16
CA GLN A 49 11.97 -8.80 6.24
C GLN A 49 12.46 -9.58 5.01
N HIS A 50 11.58 -10.31 4.34
CA HIS A 50 11.90 -11.09 3.15
C HIS A 50 12.27 -10.22 1.94
N ASN A 51 11.81 -8.96 1.94
CA ASN A 51 12.02 -8.00 0.86
C ASN A 51 13.21 -7.07 1.11
N ILE A 52 14.02 -7.34 2.14
CA ILE A 52 15.24 -6.59 2.46
C ILE A 52 16.44 -7.51 2.33
N ILE A 53 17.32 -7.19 1.37
CA ILE A 53 18.60 -7.89 1.21
C ILE A 53 19.63 -7.21 2.08
N VAL A 54 20.23 -7.98 2.98
CA VAL A 54 21.34 -7.53 3.84
C VAL A 54 22.63 -8.23 3.46
N ASP A 55 23.73 -7.52 3.62
CA ASP A 55 25.06 -8.10 3.55
C ASP A 55 25.29 -9.01 4.78
N PRO A 56 25.62 -10.29 4.60
CA PRO A 56 25.72 -11.22 5.72
C PRO A 56 26.92 -10.94 6.65
N VAL A 57 27.91 -10.15 6.20
CA VAL A 57 29.11 -9.82 6.99
C VAL A 57 28.94 -8.49 7.70
N THR A 58 28.47 -7.46 7.00
CA THR A 58 28.36 -6.09 7.54
C THR A 58 26.99 -5.78 8.13
N LEU A 59 25.98 -6.62 7.87
CA LEU A 59 24.57 -6.43 8.24
C LEU A 59 23.95 -5.13 7.68
N LYS A 60 24.61 -4.51 6.70
CA LYS A 60 24.09 -3.33 6.02
C LYS A 60 23.05 -3.75 4.98
N ILE A 61 21.97 -2.98 4.88
CA ILE A 61 20.98 -3.11 3.80
C ILE A 61 21.68 -2.85 2.46
N LYS A 62 21.54 -3.79 1.53
CA LYS A 62 22.08 -3.72 0.17
C LYS A 62 21.00 -3.44 -0.87
N ALA A 63 19.80 -3.95 -0.64
CA ALA A 63 18.65 -3.68 -1.49
C ALA A 63 17.35 -3.82 -0.73
N ILE A 64 16.34 -3.13 -1.23
CA ILE A 64 14.93 -3.43 -1.00
C ILE A 64 14.43 -3.95 -2.35
N ILE A 65 13.61 -5.00 -2.35
CA ILE A 65 13.10 -5.68 -3.55
C ILE A 65 11.59 -5.89 -3.46
N ASP A 66 11.00 -6.42 -4.54
CA ASP A 66 9.59 -6.80 -4.59
C ASP A 66 8.60 -5.61 -4.53
N PHE A 67 8.74 -4.73 -5.52
CA PHE A 67 7.97 -3.48 -5.63
C PHE A 67 6.63 -3.64 -6.38
N GLU A 68 6.11 -4.86 -6.55
CA GLU A 68 4.91 -5.08 -7.38
C GLU A 68 3.67 -4.33 -6.85
N CYS A 69 3.50 -4.27 -5.53
CA CYS A 69 2.44 -3.51 -4.87
C CYS A 69 2.83 -2.06 -4.56
N SER A 70 4.05 -1.65 -4.90
CA SER A 70 4.55 -0.31 -4.58
C SER A 70 3.91 0.74 -5.46
N GLY A 71 3.75 1.94 -4.90
CA GLY A 71 3.16 3.05 -5.61
C GLY A 71 2.91 4.24 -4.70
N PHE A 72 2.14 5.18 -5.20
CA PHE A 72 1.68 6.33 -4.46
C PHE A 72 0.43 5.98 -3.65
N TRP A 73 0.55 6.06 -2.33
CA TRP A 73 -0.50 5.73 -1.37
C TRP A 73 -0.54 6.76 -0.22
N PRO A 74 -1.63 6.81 0.56
CA PRO A 74 -1.61 7.46 1.86
C PRO A 74 -0.52 6.85 2.76
N ALA A 75 0.28 7.71 3.41
CA ALA A 75 1.45 7.27 4.18
C ALA A 75 1.09 6.33 5.34
N GLN A 76 -0.13 6.42 5.88
CA GLN A 76 -0.59 5.58 6.99
C GLN A 76 -0.67 4.08 6.65
N PHE A 77 -0.70 3.71 5.37
CA PHE A 77 -0.77 2.31 4.94
C PHE A 77 0.61 1.65 4.72
N ASP A 78 1.72 2.40 4.87
CA ASP A 78 3.09 1.92 4.66
C ASP A 78 3.75 1.54 5.99
N PHE A 79 3.32 0.43 6.56
CA PHE A 79 3.78 -0.04 7.87
C PHE A 79 5.23 -0.58 7.81
N PRO A 80 6.02 -0.39 8.89
CA PRO A 80 7.40 -0.88 8.96
C PRO A 80 7.45 -2.37 9.33
N PHE A 81 6.83 -3.25 8.53
CA PHE A 81 6.72 -4.68 8.82
C PHE A 81 8.08 -5.40 8.94
N HIS A 82 9.14 -4.88 8.34
CA HIS A 82 10.52 -5.35 8.47
C HIS A 82 11.05 -5.35 9.92
N THR A 83 10.41 -4.60 10.82
CA THR A 83 10.76 -4.57 12.25
C THR A 83 10.30 -5.81 13.01
N ARG A 84 9.52 -6.70 12.39
CA ARG A 84 9.05 -7.95 12.98
C ARG A 84 9.11 -9.12 12.01
N LEU A 85 9.08 -10.33 12.57
CA LEU A 85 9.02 -11.56 11.79
C LEU A 85 7.64 -11.79 11.16
N GLY A 86 7.65 -12.30 9.93
CA GLY A 86 6.46 -12.74 9.19
C GLY A 86 5.96 -11.75 8.13
N PRO A 87 4.76 -12.02 7.58
CA PRO A 87 4.22 -11.26 6.44
C PRO A 87 3.73 -9.85 6.82
N SER A 88 3.53 -9.04 5.77
CA SER A 88 3.00 -7.66 5.81
C SER A 88 1.47 -7.59 6.02
N VAL A 89 1.01 -8.21 7.10
CA VAL A 89 -0.40 -8.23 7.53
C VAL A 89 -0.48 -8.12 9.05
N ALA A 90 -1.52 -7.50 9.58
CA ALA A 90 -1.73 -7.39 11.02
C ALA A 90 -1.57 -8.72 11.76
N ARG A 91 -1.03 -8.65 12.99
CA ARG A 91 -0.91 -9.78 13.91
C ARG A 91 -1.45 -9.36 15.27
N GLU A 92 -1.69 -10.33 16.15
CA GLU A 92 -2.29 -10.11 17.47
C GLU A 92 -1.62 -8.93 18.22
N GLY A 93 -2.44 -7.96 18.63
CA GLY A 93 -2.00 -6.74 19.32
C GLY A 93 -1.42 -5.63 18.43
N GLY A 94 -1.28 -5.86 17.12
CA GLY A 94 -0.87 -4.85 16.14
C GLY A 94 -2.05 -4.04 15.58
N ILE A 95 -1.75 -2.90 14.96
CA ILE A 95 -2.72 -2.13 14.18
C ILE A 95 -3.13 -2.96 12.95
N ASP A 96 -4.42 -3.14 12.75
CA ASP A 96 -5.00 -3.74 11.55
C ASP A 96 -5.68 -2.66 10.71
N ASP A 97 -5.04 -2.31 9.60
CA ASP A 97 -5.54 -1.32 8.62
C ASP A 97 -6.34 -1.97 7.49
N THR A 98 -6.55 -3.29 7.51
CA THR A 98 -7.10 -4.04 6.38
C THR A 98 -8.45 -3.51 5.93
N ASP A 99 -9.39 -3.30 6.86
CA ASP A 99 -10.74 -2.81 6.54
C ASP A 99 -10.73 -1.32 6.13
N GLU A 100 -9.83 -0.52 6.70
CA GLU A 100 -9.67 0.89 6.32
C GLU A 100 -9.11 1.01 4.90
N LEU A 101 -8.08 0.23 4.57
CA LEU A 101 -7.49 0.17 3.24
C LEU A 101 -8.47 -0.37 2.21
N LEU A 102 -9.24 -1.40 2.58
CA LEU A 102 -10.30 -1.94 1.73
C LEU A 102 -11.36 -0.88 1.44
N LYS A 103 -11.83 -0.19 2.47
CA LYS A 103 -12.78 0.93 2.32
C LYS A 103 -12.20 2.03 1.46
N PHE A 104 -10.93 2.38 1.63
CA PHE A 104 -10.26 3.39 0.82
C PHE A 104 -10.29 3.03 -0.68
N LEU A 105 -10.06 1.76 -1.03
CA LEU A 105 -10.06 1.31 -2.43
C LEU A 105 -11.45 1.03 -3.02
N THR A 106 -12.49 1.05 -2.21
CA THR A 106 -13.87 0.72 -2.63
C THR A 106 -14.86 1.86 -2.39
N SER A 107 -14.46 2.91 -1.69
CA SER A 107 -15.29 4.08 -1.46
C SER A 107 -15.50 4.81 -2.78
N HIS A 108 -16.75 4.81 -3.25
CA HIS A 108 -17.14 5.67 -4.35
C HIS A 108 -16.92 7.12 -3.94
N ALA A 109 -16.23 7.91 -4.76
CA ALA A 109 -16.46 9.34 -4.72
C ALA A 109 -17.93 9.53 -5.12
N ASP A 110 -18.79 9.99 -4.21
CA ASP A 110 -20.17 10.35 -4.51
C ASP A 110 -20.16 11.31 -5.72
N ALA A 111 -20.45 10.78 -6.89
CA ALA A 111 -20.83 11.58 -8.04
C ALA A 111 -22.26 12.03 -7.79
N THR A 112 -22.43 13.04 -6.93
CA THR A 112 -23.68 13.78 -6.84
C THR A 112 -23.89 14.50 -8.18
N PHE A 113 -24.55 13.83 -9.11
CA PHE A 113 -25.22 14.49 -10.23
C PHE A 113 -26.39 15.28 -9.65
N THR A 114 -26.16 16.55 -9.35
CA THR A 114 -27.27 17.51 -9.23
C THR A 114 -27.73 17.81 -10.65
N ILE A 115 -28.85 17.21 -11.06
CA ILE A 115 -29.58 17.63 -12.24
C ILE A 115 -30.23 18.97 -11.88
N ALA A 116 -29.83 20.04 -12.57
CA ALA A 116 -30.53 21.31 -12.61
C ALA A 116 -31.61 21.29 -13.70
#